data_AF-A0A7Y5F9R2-F1
#
_entry.id   AF-A0A7Y5F9R2-F1
#
_cell.length_a   1.000
_cell.length_b   1.000
_cell.length_c   1.000
_cell.angle_alpha   90.00
_cell.angle_beta   90.00
_cell.angle_gamma   90.00
#
_symmetry.space_group_name_H-M   'P 1'
#
loop_
_entity.id
_entity.type
_entity.pdbx_description
1 polymer ?
#
loop_
_entity_poly.entity_id
_entity_poly.type
_entity_poly.pdbx_seq_one_letter_code
_entity_poly.pdbx_strand_id
1 'polypeptide(L)'
;MALRIETPLPETALVLLRHCYRFVNEDWQHLPRNESADQGFEVKLRESCVTKLAGWEVSQHREMNLGMQLITASGVLHEVDVVARHEPTVGILELKNRAEWPPEKNDVIVFFAKILDYLCLTPVLLRSYLLPIFVSSYPFEQSGLAACLGLGIHPIAPQLRPLPILIDNANRMTGEMDKGVTLSPEDTHAFDDFCAKLNHMTSLLAGADANARFDCFNDLTIAVRAFGGIAVTELVDDLRALNGECSRLIKVVRTAKGS
;
A
#
# COMPACT_ATOMS: atom_id res chain seq x y z
N MET A 1 -22.10 9.34 8.99
CA MET A 1 -20.96 9.96 9.72
C MET A 1 -19.86 10.33 8.72
N ALA A 2 -19.37 11.58 8.69
CA ALA A 2 -18.33 11.98 7.73
C ALA A 2 -16.96 11.36 8.07
N LEU A 3 -16.19 10.99 7.03
CA LEU A 3 -14.79 10.57 7.17
C LEU A 3 -13.96 11.73 7.72
N ARG A 4 -13.15 11.46 8.76
CA ARG A 4 -12.29 12.45 9.39
C ARG A 4 -10.85 12.03 9.18
N ILE A 5 -10.25 12.51 8.09
CA ILE A 5 -8.85 12.24 7.76
C ILE A 5 -8.07 13.52 8.03
N GLU A 6 -7.25 13.50 9.06
CA GLU A 6 -6.52 14.69 9.54
C GLU A 6 -5.40 15.11 8.57
N THR A 7 -4.92 14.19 7.73
CA THR A 7 -3.93 14.52 6.68
C THR A 7 -4.21 13.68 5.43
N PRO A 8 -4.71 14.29 4.35
CA PRO A 8 -4.94 13.56 3.11
C PRO A 8 -3.60 13.15 2.48
N LEU A 9 -3.54 11.88 2.08
CA LEU A 9 -2.42 11.32 1.32
C LEU A 9 -2.25 12.08 -0.01
N PRO A 10 -1.02 12.36 -0.48
CA PRO A 10 -0.81 13.01 -1.77
C PRO A 10 -1.48 12.24 -2.91
N GLU A 11 -2.03 12.96 -3.91
CA GLU A 11 -2.70 12.33 -5.05
C GLU A 11 -1.78 11.33 -5.78
N THR A 12 -0.49 11.65 -5.91
CA THR A 12 0.51 10.79 -6.54
C THR A 12 0.66 9.45 -5.79
N ALA A 13 0.64 9.44 -4.47
CA ALA A 13 0.67 8.20 -3.68
C ALA A 13 -0.57 7.33 -3.93
N LEU A 14 -1.76 7.94 -4.03
CA LEU A 14 -3.00 7.22 -4.34
C LEU A 14 -3.00 6.65 -5.76
N VAL A 15 -2.45 7.39 -6.73
CA VAL A 15 -2.27 6.92 -8.11
C VAL A 15 -1.40 5.66 -8.15
N LEU A 16 -0.27 5.65 -7.44
CA LEU A 16 0.61 4.48 -7.38
C LEU A 16 -0.06 3.28 -6.70
N LEU A 17 -0.70 3.47 -5.54
CA LEU A 17 -1.41 2.38 -4.85
C LEU A 17 -2.49 1.76 -5.74
N ARG A 18 -3.31 2.58 -6.41
CA ARG A 18 -4.34 2.10 -7.33
C ARG A 18 -3.74 1.39 -8.53
N HIS A 19 -2.61 1.86 -9.05
CA HIS A 19 -1.90 1.21 -10.14
C HIS A 19 -1.47 -0.20 -9.75
N CYS A 20 -0.79 -0.35 -8.61
CA CYS A 20 -0.37 -1.66 -8.10
C CYS A 20 -1.56 -2.57 -7.82
N TYR A 21 -2.63 -2.06 -7.21
CA TYR A 21 -3.85 -2.83 -6.97
C TYR A 21 -4.48 -3.34 -8.27
N ARG A 22 -4.60 -2.47 -9.27
CA ARG A 22 -5.12 -2.82 -10.60
C ARG A 22 -4.22 -3.86 -11.27
N PHE A 23 -2.91 -3.70 -11.19
CA PHE A 23 -1.97 -4.64 -11.77
C PHE A 23 -2.21 -6.06 -11.22
N VAL A 24 -2.32 -6.23 -9.90
CA VAL A 24 -2.54 -7.55 -9.27
C VAL A 24 -3.89 -8.16 -9.63
N ASN A 25 -4.95 -7.34 -9.68
CA ASN A 25 -6.32 -7.80 -9.76
C ASN A 25 -6.88 -7.88 -11.20
N GLU A 26 -6.30 -7.14 -12.13
CA GLU A 26 -6.79 -7.03 -13.51
C GLU A 26 -5.71 -7.42 -14.52
N ASP A 27 -4.53 -6.80 -14.46
CA ASP A 27 -3.52 -7.00 -15.52
C ASP A 27 -2.83 -8.38 -15.40
N TRP A 28 -2.29 -8.72 -14.22
CA TRP A 28 -1.44 -9.90 -14.01
C TRP A 28 -2.12 -11.22 -14.36
N GLN A 29 -3.42 -11.34 -14.06
CA GLN A 29 -4.20 -12.56 -14.32
C GLN A 29 -4.30 -12.92 -15.82
N HIS A 30 -4.04 -11.94 -16.70
CA HIS A 30 -4.15 -12.10 -18.14
C HIS A 30 -2.79 -12.09 -18.85
N LEU A 31 -1.69 -11.94 -18.11
CA LEU A 31 -0.35 -11.93 -18.69
C LEU A 31 0.18 -13.36 -18.91
N PRO A 32 0.91 -13.60 -20.01
CA PRO A 32 1.54 -14.89 -20.25
C PRO A 32 2.55 -15.19 -19.15
N ARG A 33 2.49 -16.40 -18.58
CA ARG A 33 3.41 -16.85 -17.53
C ARG A 33 4.73 -17.26 -18.19
N ASN A 34 5.78 -16.47 -17.95
CA ASN A 34 7.15 -16.82 -18.33
C ASN A 34 7.73 -17.87 -17.35
N GLU A 35 8.83 -18.53 -17.74
CA GLU A 35 9.47 -19.62 -16.96
C GLU A 35 9.99 -19.18 -15.57
N SER A 36 10.33 -17.89 -15.39
CA SER A 36 10.66 -17.31 -14.08
C SER A 36 9.49 -16.48 -13.55
N ALA A 37 8.71 -17.07 -12.64
CA ALA A 37 7.47 -16.47 -12.13
C ALA A 37 7.73 -15.14 -11.40
N ASP A 38 8.69 -15.08 -10.47
CA ASP A 38 8.99 -13.88 -9.69
C ASP A 38 9.59 -12.76 -10.55
N GLN A 39 10.58 -13.08 -11.37
CA GLN A 39 11.21 -12.08 -12.25
C GLN A 39 10.23 -11.56 -13.31
N GLY A 40 9.36 -12.41 -13.83
CA GLY A 40 8.30 -12.01 -14.77
C GLY A 40 7.30 -11.03 -14.12
N PHE A 41 6.93 -11.26 -12.87
CA PHE A 41 6.00 -10.39 -12.14
C PHE A 41 6.58 -8.99 -11.90
N GLU A 42 7.82 -8.92 -11.43
CA GLU A 42 8.56 -7.66 -11.24
C GLU A 42 8.73 -6.89 -12.55
N VAL A 43 9.23 -7.56 -13.60
CA VAL A 43 9.43 -6.95 -14.92
C VAL A 43 8.12 -6.38 -15.46
N LYS A 44 7.01 -7.13 -15.34
CA LYS A 44 5.71 -6.68 -15.86
C LYS A 44 5.11 -5.54 -15.05
N LEU A 45 5.25 -5.53 -13.72
CA LEU A 45 4.82 -4.38 -12.92
C LEU A 45 5.65 -3.14 -13.28
N ARG A 46 6.97 -3.28 -13.40
CA ARG A 46 7.87 -2.18 -13.77
C ARG A 46 7.53 -1.60 -15.15
N GLU A 47 7.40 -2.46 -16.17
CA GLU A 47 6.97 -2.06 -17.52
C GLU A 47 5.62 -1.32 -17.48
N SER A 48 4.65 -1.82 -16.70
CA SER A 48 3.35 -1.18 -16.52
C SER A 48 3.46 0.20 -15.86
N CYS A 49 4.35 0.37 -14.87
CA CYS A 49 4.59 1.67 -14.26
C CYS A 49 5.17 2.65 -15.28
N VAL A 50 6.23 2.27 -16.00
CA VAL A 50 6.87 3.12 -17.01
C VAL A 50 5.90 3.53 -18.12
N THR A 51 5.04 2.61 -18.56
CA THR A 51 4.13 2.85 -19.68
C THR A 51 2.85 3.59 -19.30
N LYS A 52 2.27 3.32 -18.12
CA LYS A 52 0.95 3.85 -17.74
C LYS A 52 1.00 4.97 -16.70
N LEU A 53 2.13 5.20 -16.01
CA LEU A 53 2.27 6.26 -15.02
C LEU A 53 3.10 7.43 -15.59
N ALA A 54 2.44 8.29 -16.35
CA ALA A 54 3.09 9.48 -16.92
C ALA A 54 3.72 10.36 -15.84
N GLY A 55 4.97 10.78 -16.07
CA GLY A 55 5.73 11.63 -15.14
C GLY A 55 6.43 10.90 -14.00
N TRP A 56 6.28 9.57 -13.88
CA TRP A 56 6.96 8.78 -12.85
C TRP A 56 8.35 8.35 -13.32
N GLU A 57 9.33 8.54 -12.46
CA GLU A 57 10.65 7.92 -12.57
C GLU A 57 10.59 6.54 -11.91
N VAL A 58 10.99 5.48 -12.62
CA VAL A 58 10.96 4.10 -12.09
C VAL A 58 12.36 3.52 -12.18
N SER A 59 12.85 2.95 -11.08
CA SER A 59 14.16 2.30 -11.01
C SER A 59 14.30 1.24 -12.12
N GLN A 60 15.39 1.30 -12.90
CA GLN A 60 15.69 0.19 -13.80
C GLN A 60 16.04 -1.05 -12.99
N HIS A 61 16.05 -2.23 -13.63
CA HIS A 61 16.53 -3.45 -13.00
C HIS A 61 17.98 -3.21 -12.53
N ARG A 62 18.20 -3.16 -11.20
CA ARG A 62 19.47 -2.89 -10.51
C ARG A 62 20.02 -1.45 -10.53
N GLU A 63 19.45 -0.50 -11.27
CA GLU A 63 19.94 0.89 -11.29
C GLU A 63 19.20 1.77 -10.28
N MET A 64 19.69 1.77 -9.03
CA MET A 64 19.63 2.89 -8.07
C MET A 64 20.66 2.74 -6.93
N ASN A 65 21.90 2.31 -7.24
CA ASN A 65 22.92 1.90 -6.26
C ASN A 65 22.53 0.66 -5.41
N LEU A 66 21.58 -0.16 -5.87
CA LEU A 66 20.99 -1.29 -5.14
C LEU A 66 21.76 -2.62 -5.28
N GLY A 67 23.08 -2.60 -5.41
CA GLY A 67 23.85 -3.85 -5.56
C GLY A 67 25.34 -3.71 -5.83
N MET A 68 25.89 -2.50 -5.82
CA MET A 68 27.33 -2.30 -5.98
C MET A 68 27.99 -2.01 -4.63
N GLN A 69 28.37 -3.07 -3.93
CA GLN A 69 29.48 -3.09 -2.95
C GLN A 69 29.47 -2.06 -1.80
N LEU A 70 28.30 -1.56 -1.38
CA LEU A 70 28.21 -0.73 -0.18
C LEU A 70 27.75 -1.58 1.01
N ILE A 71 28.49 -1.49 2.12
CA ILE A 71 28.16 -2.15 3.38
C ILE A 71 26.89 -1.49 3.92
N THR A 72 25.77 -2.22 3.87
CA THR A 72 24.50 -1.80 4.51
C THR A 72 24.66 -1.73 6.03
N ALA A 73 23.75 -1.07 6.75
CA ALA A 73 23.82 -1.04 8.22
C ALA A 73 23.69 -2.46 8.82
N SER A 74 22.99 -3.35 8.10
CA SER A 74 22.89 -4.77 8.41
C SER A 74 24.10 -5.62 7.98
N GLY A 75 24.97 -5.12 7.10
CA GLY A 75 26.03 -5.90 6.46
C GLY A 75 25.53 -6.98 5.48
N VAL A 76 24.22 -7.01 5.21
CA VAL A 76 23.57 -7.93 4.29
C VAL A 76 23.17 -7.19 3.01
N LEU A 77 23.49 -7.76 1.85
CA LEU A 77 23.06 -7.22 0.57
C LEU A 77 21.54 -7.45 0.41
N HIS A 78 20.81 -6.34 0.37
CA HIS A 78 19.37 -6.31 0.15
C HIS A 78 19.05 -5.58 -1.16
N GLU A 79 18.25 -6.21 -2.03
CA GLU A 79 17.71 -5.58 -3.24
C GLU A 79 16.24 -5.23 -3.00
N VAL A 80 15.88 -3.96 -3.26
CA VAL A 80 14.48 -3.53 -3.36
C VAL A 80 14.03 -3.75 -4.79
N ASP A 81 12.88 -4.39 -4.97
CA ASP A 81 12.46 -4.85 -6.30
C ASP A 81 12.11 -3.67 -7.23
N VAL A 82 11.32 -2.69 -6.76
CA VAL A 82 10.98 -1.49 -7.53
C VAL A 82 10.93 -0.26 -6.64
N VAL A 83 11.49 0.85 -7.13
CA VAL A 83 11.24 2.18 -6.57
C VAL A 83 10.66 3.07 -7.66
N ALA A 84 9.60 3.79 -7.32
CA ALA A 84 8.90 4.69 -8.21
C ALA A 84 8.77 6.08 -7.56
N ARG A 85 9.18 7.12 -8.27
CA ARG A 85 9.18 8.50 -7.75
C ARG A 85 8.38 9.42 -8.65
N HIS A 86 7.52 10.21 -8.03
CA HIS A 86 6.88 11.37 -8.63
C HIS A 86 6.55 12.33 -7.50
N GLU A 87 7.23 13.48 -7.46
CA GLU A 87 7.10 14.44 -6.37
C GLU A 87 5.62 14.77 -6.06
N PRO A 88 5.23 14.83 -4.77
CA PRO A 88 6.08 14.67 -3.59
C PRO A 88 6.30 13.21 -3.16
N THR A 89 5.93 12.19 -3.94
CA THR A 89 5.88 10.78 -3.49
C THR A 89 7.09 9.96 -3.93
N VAL A 90 7.57 9.11 -3.02
CA VAL A 90 8.51 8.00 -3.30
C VAL A 90 7.89 6.68 -2.85
N GLY A 91 7.55 5.82 -3.80
CA GLY A 91 7.10 4.46 -3.56
C GLY A 91 8.27 3.48 -3.53
N ILE A 92 8.35 2.68 -2.47
CA ILE A 92 9.29 1.56 -2.35
C ILE A 92 8.46 0.28 -2.33
N LEU A 93 8.71 -0.62 -3.29
CA LEU A 93 7.90 -1.81 -3.51
C LEU A 93 8.72 -3.07 -3.31
N GLU A 94 8.18 -4.00 -2.51
CA GLU A 94 8.55 -5.41 -2.52
C GLU A 94 7.46 -6.20 -3.23
N LEU A 95 7.86 -7.15 -4.07
CA LEU A 95 6.99 -8.01 -4.83
C LEU A 95 7.20 -9.48 -4.42
N LYS A 96 6.09 -10.22 -4.32
CA LYS A 96 6.11 -11.69 -4.20
C LYS A 96 5.12 -12.30 -5.16
N ASN A 97 5.60 -13.15 -6.06
CA ASN A 97 4.73 -13.92 -6.93
C ASN A 97 4.74 -15.41 -6.55
N ARG A 98 3.79 -15.82 -5.70
CA ARG A 98 3.68 -17.20 -5.23
C ARG A 98 2.38 -17.81 -5.74
N ALA A 99 2.46 -19.05 -6.24
CA ALA A 99 1.27 -19.76 -6.74
C ALA A 99 0.45 -20.40 -5.61
N GLU A 100 1.10 -20.85 -4.54
CA GLU A 100 0.48 -21.73 -3.53
C GLU A 100 0.75 -21.31 -2.08
N TRP A 101 1.58 -20.28 -1.84
CA TRP A 101 2.07 -19.95 -0.51
C TRP A 101 1.89 -18.46 -0.23
N PRO A 102 1.22 -18.07 0.87
CA PRO A 102 1.05 -16.67 1.21
C PRO A 102 2.39 -16.02 1.60
N PRO A 103 2.53 -14.69 1.46
CA PRO A 103 3.61 -13.95 2.10
C PRO A 103 3.52 -14.06 3.61
N GLU A 104 4.62 -14.44 4.26
CA GLU A 104 4.71 -14.63 5.70
C GLU A 104 5.18 -13.36 6.40
N LYS A 105 5.03 -13.30 7.72
CA LYS A 105 5.57 -12.21 8.56
C LYS A 105 7.06 -11.95 8.30
N ASN A 106 7.86 -12.99 8.08
CA ASN A 106 9.30 -12.83 7.83
C ASN A 106 9.59 -12.11 6.52
N ASP A 107 8.80 -12.35 5.46
CA ASP A 107 8.95 -11.63 4.18
C ASP A 107 8.78 -10.12 4.40
N VAL A 108 7.80 -9.73 5.20
CA VAL A 108 7.50 -8.31 5.51
C VAL A 108 8.56 -7.69 6.41
N ILE A 109 9.06 -8.42 7.41
CA ILE A 109 10.14 -7.93 8.29
C ILE A 109 11.43 -7.71 7.50
N VAL A 110 11.77 -8.63 6.60
CA VAL A 110 12.92 -8.47 5.71
C VAL A 110 12.73 -7.22 4.86
N PHE A 111 11.55 -7.02 4.25
CA PHE A 111 11.28 -5.81 3.48
C PHE A 111 11.42 -4.52 4.31
N PHE A 112 10.91 -4.51 5.55
CA PHE A 112 11.09 -3.37 6.45
C PHE A 112 12.57 -3.07 6.74
N ALA A 113 13.40 -4.11 6.93
CA ALA A 113 14.84 -3.93 7.07
C ALA A 113 15.47 -3.34 5.79
N LYS A 114 15.04 -3.77 4.59
CA LYS A 114 15.49 -3.17 3.33
C LYS A 114 15.18 -1.67 3.27
N ILE A 115 13.98 -1.27 3.70
CA ILE A 115 13.59 0.15 3.75
C ILE A 115 14.52 0.94 4.68
N LEU A 116 14.80 0.43 5.88
CA LEU A 116 15.72 1.09 6.81
C LEU A 116 17.11 1.27 6.22
N ASP A 117 17.68 0.21 5.63
CA ASP A 117 18.98 0.28 4.97
C ASP A 117 18.97 1.29 3.82
N TYR A 118 17.88 1.33 3.05
CA TYR A 118 17.72 2.27 1.94
C TYR A 118 17.61 3.73 2.40
N LEU A 119 16.85 3.99 3.47
CA LEU A 119 16.73 5.32 4.07
C LEU A 119 18.04 5.78 4.72
N CYS A 120 18.79 4.89 5.35
CA CYS A 120 20.12 5.19 5.88
C CYS A 120 21.11 5.57 4.76
N LEU A 121 21.03 4.91 3.60
CA LEU A 121 21.88 5.21 2.45
C LEU A 121 21.47 6.52 1.76
N THR A 122 20.16 6.82 1.74
CA THR A 122 19.62 7.98 1.03
C THR A 122 18.66 8.80 1.91
N PRO A 123 19.13 9.45 3.00
CA PRO A 123 18.25 10.15 3.95
C PRO A 123 17.39 11.25 3.33
N VAL A 124 17.84 11.84 2.21
CA VAL A 124 17.11 12.87 1.47
C VAL A 124 15.73 12.40 0.98
N LEU A 125 15.49 11.09 0.84
CA LEU A 125 14.17 10.54 0.48
C LEU A 125 13.09 10.85 1.52
N LEU A 126 13.47 11.09 2.78
CA LEU A 126 12.55 11.47 3.85
C LEU A 126 12.02 12.92 3.71
N ARG A 127 12.52 13.68 2.72
CA ARG A 127 11.93 14.97 2.33
C ARG A 127 10.71 14.81 1.42
N SER A 128 10.52 13.61 0.88
CA SER A 128 9.35 13.21 0.09
C SER A 128 8.39 12.39 0.95
N TYR A 129 7.15 12.26 0.51
CA TYR A 129 6.16 11.34 1.06
C TYR A 129 6.57 9.89 0.76
N LEU A 130 7.01 9.18 1.79
CA LEU A 130 7.45 7.79 1.69
C LEU A 130 6.25 6.85 1.66
N LEU A 131 6.25 5.93 0.71
CA LEU A 131 5.15 5.00 0.50
C LEU A 131 5.66 3.56 0.36
N PRO A 132 5.85 2.84 1.47
CA PRO A 132 6.19 1.41 1.44
C PRO A 132 5.02 0.55 0.99
N ILE A 133 5.22 -0.31 0.00
CA ILE A 133 4.17 -1.15 -0.58
C ILE A 133 4.66 -2.59 -0.67
N PHE A 134 3.86 -3.52 -0.17
CA PHE A 134 4.09 -4.95 -0.36
C PHE A 134 3.06 -5.49 -1.34
N VAL A 135 3.50 -5.91 -2.51
CA VAL A 135 2.64 -6.41 -3.60
C VAL A 135 2.78 -7.92 -3.69
N SER A 136 1.65 -8.62 -3.56
CA SER A 136 1.61 -10.08 -3.66
C SER A 136 0.61 -10.53 -4.72
N SER A 137 0.96 -11.56 -5.50
CA SER A 137 -0.01 -12.24 -6.38
C SER A 137 -0.91 -13.23 -5.64
N TYR A 138 -0.59 -13.53 -4.38
CA TYR A 138 -1.34 -14.43 -3.50
C TYR A 138 -1.89 -13.70 -2.27
N PRO A 139 -3.06 -14.07 -1.71
CA PRO A 139 -3.58 -13.50 -0.47
C PRO A 139 -2.59 -13.58 0.70
N PHE A 140 -2.57 -12.58 1.57
CA PHE A 140 -1.76 -12.62 2.79
C PHE A 140 -2.37 -13.55 3.84
N GLU A 141 -1.50 -14.30 4.52
CA GLU A 141 -1.86 -14.90 5.81
C GLU A 141 -2.00 -13.83 6.89
N GLN A 142 -2.61 -14.21 8.02
CA GLN A 142 -2.88 -13.25 9.12
C GLN A 142 -1.60 -12.61 9.65
N SER A 143 -0.53 -13.38 9.80
CA SER A 143 0.72 -12.89 10.38
C SER A 143 1.46 -11.92 9.45
N GLY A 144 1.51 -12.21 8.14
CA GLY A 144 2.05 -11.30 7.13
C GLY A 144 1.25 -10.01 7.02
N LEU A 145 -0.08 -10.08 7.01
CA LEU A 145 -0.93 -8.89 6.94
C LEU A 145 -0.79 -8.02 8.21
N ALA A 146 -0.76 -8.65 9.39
CA ALA A 146 -0.51 -7.94 10.65
C ALA A 146 0.86 -7.24 10.64
N ALA A 147 1.89 -7.89 10.10
CA ALA A 147 3.21 -7.28 9.96
C ALA A 147 3.18 -6.05 9.05
N CYS A 148 2.48 -6.12 7.90
CA CYS A 148 2.33 -4.96 7.01
C CYS A 148 1.70 -3.77 7.74
N LEU A 149 0.56 -4.02 8.42
CA LEU A 149 -0.15 -2.99 9.17
C LEU A 149 0.69 -2.38 10.29
N GLY A 150 1.32 -3.22 11.12
CA GLY A 150 2.11 -2.74 12.26
C GLY A 150 3.39 -2.01 11.86
N LEU A 151 3.91 -2.26 10.66
CA LEU A 151 5.13 -1.64 10.15
C LEU A 151 4.87 -0.45 9.21
N GLY A 152 3.61 -0.09 8.95
CA GLY A 152 3.26 1.01 8.05
C GLY A 152 3.48 0.70 6.57
N ILE A 153 3.40 -0.58 6.21
CA ILE A 153 3.55 -1.05 4.83
C ILE A 153 2.17 -1.28 4.25
N HIS A 154 1.91 -0.76 3.06
CA HIS A 154 0.62 -0.91 2.38
C HIS A 154 0.54 -2.28 1.68
N PRO A 155 -0.30 -3.21 2.17
CA PRO A 155 -0.43 -4.53 1.55
C PRO A 155 -1.36 -4.46 0.33
N ILE A 156 -0.92 -5.05 -0.77
CA ILE A 156 -1.71 -5.20 -2.00
C ILE A 156 -1.67 -6.67 -2.39
N ALA A 157 -2.85 -7.28 -2.49
CA ALA A 157 -3.03 -8.67 -2.91
C ALA A 157 -4.36 -8.81 -3.64
N PRO A 158 -4.67 -9.99 -4.24
CA PRO A 158 -5.99 -10.23 -4.80
C PRO A 158 -7.09 -9.89 -3.79
N GLN A 159 -8.03 -9.04 -4.21
CA GLN A 159 -9.18 -8.55 -3.43
C GLN A 159 -8.83 -7.75 -2.16
N LEU A 160 -7.55 -7.44 -1.92
CA LEU A 160 -7.10 -6.67 -0.76
C LEU A 160 -6.61 -5.29 -1.21
N ARG A 161 -7.44 -4.28 -0.95
CA ARG A 161 -7.08 -2.87 -1.09
C ARG A 161 -6.40 -2.40 0.20
N PRO A 162 -5.31 -1.63 0.10
CA PRO A 162 -4.72 -0.96 1.23
C PRO A 162 -5.66 0.14 1.73
N LEU A 163 -5.54 0.49 3.01
CA LEU A 163 -6.41 1.44 3.70
C LEU A 163 -6.62 2.77 2.95
N PRO A 164 -5.59 3.42 2.35
CA PRO A 164 -5.80 4.65 1.59
C PRO A 164 -6.75 4.51 0.40
N ILE A 165 -6.79 3.35 -0.27
CA ILE A 165 -7.75 3.12 -1.37
C ILE A 165 -9.17 2.93 -0.81
N LEU A 166 -9.32 2.29 0.35
CA LEU A 166 -10.64 2.14 0.99
C LEU A 166 -11.23 3.49 1.39
N ILE A 167 -10.39 4.34 2.00
CA ILE A 167 -10.70 5.74 2.32
C ILE A 167 -11.15 6.51 1.09
N ASP A 168 -10.38 6.41 0.00
CA ASP A 168 -10.70 7.09 -1.24
C ASP A 168 -12.03 6.61 -1.85
N ASN A 169 -12.28 5.30 -1.85
CA ASN A 169 -13.57 4.77 -2.29
C ASN A 169 -14.73 5.29 -1.43
N ALA A 170 -14.52 5.39 -0.12
CA ALA A 170 -15.51 5.93 0.80
C ALA A 170 -15.81 7.41 0.48
N ASN A 171 -14.78 8.24 0.29
CA ASN A 171 -14.93 9.64 -0.13
C ASN A 171 -15.65 9.77 -1.48
N ARG A 172 -15.35 8.89 -2.44
CA ARG A 172 -16.04 8.86 -3.74
C ARG A 172 -17.51 8.51 -3.58
N MET A 173 -17.83 7.52 -2.75
CA MET A 173 -19.22 7.14 -2.47
C MET A 173 -19.98 8.28 -1.79
N THR A 174 -19.39 8.96 -0.79
CA THR A 174 -19.95 10.18 -0.20
C THR A 174 -20.21 11.24 -1.27
N GLY A 175 -19.23 11.50 -2.14
CA GLY A 175 -19.39 12.49 -3.21
C GLY A 175 -20.48 12.15 -4.22
N GLU A 176 -20.85 10.89 -4.40
CA GLU A 176 -22.02 10.50 -5.22
C GLU A 176 -23.34 10.68 -4.46
N MET A 177 -23.35 10.39 -3.15
CA MET A 177 -24.51 10.66 -2.29
C MET A 177 -24.82 12.15 -2.20
N ASP A 178 -23.78 12.99 -2.08
CA ASP A 178 -23.89 14.45 -2.09
C ASP A 178 -24.44 15.00 -3.42
N LYS A 179 -24.24 14.26 -4.52
CA LYS A 179 -24.82 14.55 -5.84
C LYS A 179 -26.25 14.01 -6.02
N GLY A 180 -26.83 13.43 -4.98
CA GLY A 180 -28.22 12.98 -4.95
C GLY A 180 -28.43 11.48 -5.11
N VAL A 181 -27.37 10.66 -5.17
CA VAL A 181 -27.54 9.19 -5.14
C VAL A 181 -28.12 8.80 -3.79
N THR A 182 -29.34 8.27 -3.79
CA THR A 182 -30.07 7.89 -2.58
C THR A 182 -29.93 6.38 -2.35
N LEU A 183 -29.48 6.00 -1.16
CA LEU A 183 -29.36 4.60 -0.75
C LEU A 183 -30.59 4.16 0.04
N SER A 184 -30.79 2.84 0.15
CA SER A 184 -31.76 2.30 1.09
C SER A 184 -31.36 2.65 2.54
N PRO A 185 -32.30 2.64 3.51
CA PRO A 185 -31.96 2.88 4.92
C PRO A 185 -30.92 1.88 5.45
N GLU A 186 -31.00 0.61 5.05
CA GLU A 186 -30.05 -0.43 5.43
C GLU A 186 -28.65 -0.15 4.86
N ASP A 187 -28.56 0.22 3.59
CA ASP A 187 -27.27 0.53 2.95
C ASP A 187 -26.67 1.83 3.47
N THR A 188 -27.50 2.81 3.86
CA THR A 188 -27.04 4.03 4.51
C THR A 188 -26.41 3.72 5.86
N HIS A 189 -27.06 2.87 6.67
CA HIS A 189 -26.52 2.44 7.96
C HIS A 189 -25.21 1.66 7.78
N ALA A 190 -25.16 0.73 6.83
CA ALA A 190 -23.95 -0.03 6.53
C ALA A 190 -22.80 0.87 6.04
N PHE A 191 -23.09 1.90 5.24
CA PHE A 191 -22.10 2.89 4.81
C PHE A 191 -21.56 3.71 5.99
N ASP A 192 -22.44 4.11 6.92
CA ASP A 192 -22.04 4.83 8.13
C ASP A 192 -21.14 3.98 9.04
N ASP A 193 -21.50 2.71 9.25
CA ASP A 193 -20.69 1.74 10.00
C ASP A 193 -19.33 1.49 9.33
N PHE A 194 -19.33 1.37 8.00
CA PHE A 194 -18.10 1.26 7.21
C PHE A 194 -17.19 2.47 7.41
N CYS A 195 -17.72 3.69 7.34
CA CYS A 195 -16.96 4.91 7.58
C CYS A 195 -16.44 5.01 9.02
N ALA A 196 -17.24 4.59 10.01
CA ALA A 196 -16.82 4.56 11.41
C ALA A 196 -15.65 3.61 11.65
N LYS A 197 -15.72 2.39 11.10
CA LYS A 197 -14.64 1.41 11.17
C LYS A 197 -13.38 1.87 10.43
N LEU A 198 -13.52 2.51 9.26
CA LEU A 198 -12.39 3.12 8.56
C LEU A 198 -11.69 4.18 9.40
N ASN A 199 -12.45 5.15 9.94
CA ASN A 199 -11.88 6.20 10.79
C ASN A 199 -11.16 5.62 12.01
N HIS A 200 -11.76 4.60 12.65
CA HIS A 200 -11.14 3.92 13.79
C HIS A 200 -9.80 3.28 13.41
N MET A 201 -9.78 2.49 12.33
CA MET A 201 -8.55 1.85 11.85
C MET A 201 -7.49 2.87 11.44
N THR A 202 -7.86 3.96 10.75
CA THR A 202 -6.93 5.04 10.39
C THR A 202 -6.33 5.68 11.63
N SER A 203 -7.14 5.98 12.65
CA SER A 203 -6.65 6.56 13.90
C SER A 203 -5.67 5.64 14.62
N LEU A 204 -5.97 4.35 14.70
CA LEU A 204 -5.06 3.37 15.29
C LEU A 204 -3.75 3.28 14.50
N LEU A 205 -3.80 3.21 13.18
CA LEU A 205 -2.62 3.03 12.34
C LEU A 205 -1.84 4.33 12.05
N ALA A 206 -2.32 5.49 12.50
CA ALA A 206 -1.67 6.78 12.22
C ALA A 206 -0.20 6.81 12.66
N GLY A 207 0.12 6.22 13.80
CA GLY A 207 1.50 6.12 14.30
C GLY A 207 2.35 5.05 13.61
N ALA A 208 1.74 4.12 12.87
CA ALA A 208 2.44 3.12 12.08
C ALA A 208 2.93 3.69 10.74
N ASP A 209 2.28 4.72 10.20
CA ASP A 209 2.60 5.33 8.91
C ASP A 209 4.07 5.73 8.81
N ALA A 210 4.69 5.41 7.66
CA ALA A 210 6.11 5.65 7.45
C ALA A 210 6.49 7.13 7.63
N ASN A 211 5.62 8.06 7.24
CA ASN A 211 5.83 9.50 7.32
C ASN A 211 5.63 10.05 8.74
N ALA A 212 4.96 9.30 9.63
CA ALA A 212 4.90 9.60 11.06
C ALA A 212 6.09 9.02 11.82
N ARG A 213 6.69 7.93 11.30
CA ARG A 213 7.75 7.17 11.97
C ARG A 213 9.15 7.63 11.61
N PHE A 214 9.38 7.98 10.36
CA PHE A 214 10.70 8.35 9.86
C PHE A 214 10.81 9.86 9.71
N ASP A 215 11.94 10.40 10.17
CA ASP A 215 12.22 11.83 10.06
C ASP A 215 13.69 12.04 9.65
N CYS A 216 13.93 13.06 8.84
CA CYS A 216 15.27 13.46 8.41
C CYS A 216 15.80 14.49 9.39
N PHE A 217 16.64 14.09 10.34
CA PHE A 217 17.23 15.05 11.28
C PHE A 217 18.30 15.90 10.58
N ASN A 218 19.11 15.26 9.74
CA ASN A 218 20.04 15.89 8.80
C ASN A 218 20.44 14.89 7.70
N ASP A 219 21.30 15.30 6.76
CA ASP A 219 21.73 14.47 5.62
C ASP A 219 22.55 13.21 6.00
N LEU A 220 22.87 13.03 7.27
CA LEU A 220 23.65 11.91 7.83
C LEU A 220 22.90 11.16 8.95
N THR A 221 21.67 11.55 9.29
CA THR A 221 20.97 11.00 10.46
C THR A 221 19.47 10.95 10.21
N ILE A 222 18.91 9.74 10.30
CA ILE A 222 17.48 9.50 10.32
C ILE A 222 17.02 9.26 11.76
N ALA A 223 15.85 9.79 12.12
CA ALA A 223 15.18 9.43 13.36
C ALA A 223 14.09 8.42 13.06
N VAL A 224 14.00 7.37 13.89
CA VAL A 224 12.95 6.34 13.80
C VAL A 224 12.16 6.36 15.09
N ARG A 225 10.89 6.76 15.02
CA ARG A 225 10.00 6.76 16.18
C ARG A 225 9.46 5.35 16.41
N ALA A 226 9.54 4.93 17.67
CA ALA A 226 8.90 3.70 18.10
C ALA A 226 7.37 3.88 18.03
N PHE A 227 6.70 2.85 17.53
CA PHE A 227 5.27 2.72 17.54
C PHE A 227 4.92 1.46 18.33
N GLY A 228 4.04 1.58 19.33
CA GLY A 228 3.72 0.48 20.24
C GLY A 228 2.25 0.44 20.61
N GLY A 229 1.82 -0.73 21.10
CA GLY A 229 0.58 -0.86 21.88
C GLY A 229 -0.70 -1.17 21.09
N ILE A 230 -0.62 -1.63 19.84
CA ILE A 230 -1.82 -2.00 19.06
C ILE A 230 -1.90 -3.50 18.87
N ALA A 231 -3.07 -4.08 19.14
CA ALA A 231 -3.41 -5.46 18.83
C ALA A 231 -3.61 -5.62 17.31
N VAL A 232 -2.52 -5.61 16.54
CA VAL A 232 -2.56 -5.60 15.07
C VAL A 232 -3.24 -6.84 14.48
N THR A 233 -3.27 -7.94 15.23
CA THR A 233 -3.97 -9.17 14.84
C THR A 233 -5.47 -8.96 14.66
N GLU A 234 -6.11 -8.14 15.51
CA GLU A 234 -7.54 -7.82 15.41
C GLU A 234 -7.82 -6.94 14.18
N LEU A 235 -6.90 -6.02 13.89
CA LEU A 235 -6.97 -5.14 12.72
C LEU A 235 -6.91 -5.88 11.37
N VAL A 236 -6.37 -7.10 11.34
CA VAL A 236 -6.34 -7.91 10.12
C VAL A 236 -7.75 -8.27 9.68
N ASP A 237 -8.57 -8.75 10.60
CA ASP A 237 -9.93 -9.19 10.29
C ASP A 237 -10.82 -8.00 9.97
N ASP A 238 -10.63 -6.88 10.68
CA ASP A 238 -11.29 -5.61 10.34
C ASP A 238 -10.94 -5.14 8.92
N LEU A 239 -9.67 -5.20 8.50
CA LEU A 239 -9.26 -4.76 7.17
C LEU A 239 -9.89 -5.64 6.07
N ARG A 240 -9.96 -6.95 6.30
CA ARG A 240 -10.61 -7.89 5.38
C ARG A 240 -12.11 -7.63 5.30
N ALA A 241 -12.77 -7.45 6.44
CA ALA A 241 -14.20 -7.11 6.51
C ALA A 241 -14.48 -5.79 5.78
N LEU A 242 -13.67 -4.76 6.02
CA LEU A 242 -13.75 -3.47 5.31
C LEU A 242 -13.58 -3.63 3.79
N ASN A 243 -12.69 -4.50 3.32
CA ASN A 243 -12.53 -4.77 1.88
C ASN A 243 -13.76 -5.44 1.26
N GLY A 244 -14.34 -6.42 1.95
CA GLY A 244 -15.60 -7.06 1.53
C GLY A 244 -16.74 -6.05 1.47
N GLU A 245 -16.90 -5.27 2.54
CA GLU A 245 -17.96 -4.28 2.68
C GLU A 245 -17.82 -3.14 1.67
N CYS A 246 -16.61 -2.64 1.45
CA CYS A 246 -16.32 -1.65 0.40
C CYS A 246 -16.73 -2.16 -0.99
N SER A 247 -16.43 -3.42 -1.30
CA SER A 247 -16.80 -4.03 -2.59
C SER A 247 -18.31 -4.17 -2.76
N ARG A 248 -19.04 -4.46 -1.67
CA ARG A 248 -20.51 -4.50 -1.64
C ARG A 248 -21.10 -3.10 -1.85
N LEU A 249 -20.69 -2.13 -1.04
CA LEU A 249 -21.18 -0.75 -1.08
C LEU A 249 -20.92 -0.06 -2.43
N ILE A 250 -19.75 -0.28 -3.05
CA ILE A 250 -19.48 0.23 -4.41
C ILE A 250 -20.53 -0.27 -5.41
N LYS A 251 -20.96 -1.54 -5.33
CA LYS A 251 -21.99 -2.08 -6.21
C LYS A 251 -23.34 -1.42 -5.95
N VAL A 252 -23.72 -1.25 -4.68
CA VAL A 252 -24.97 -0.58 -4.28
C VAL A 252 -25.03 0.84 -4.83
N VAL A 253 -23.99 1.65 -4.58
CA VAL A 253 -23.92 3.03 -5.06
C VAL A 253 -23.98 3.11 -6.59
N ARG A 254 -23.28 2.19 -7.29
CA ARG A 254 -23.32 2.13 -8.77
C ARG A 254 -24.71 1.80 -9.30
N THR A 255 -25.41 0.84 -8.70
CA THR A 255 -26.78 0.48 -9.09
C THR A 255 -27.75 1.63 -8.84
N ALA A 256 -27.65 2.29 -7.69
CA ALA A 256 -28.48 3.44 -7.34
C ALA A 256 -28.23 4.64 -8.27
N LYS A 257 -27.00 4.85 -8.74
CA LYS A 257 -26.65 5.88 -9.73
C LYS A 257 -27.21 5.60 -11.13
N GLY A 258 -27.34 4.33 -11.49
CA GLY A 258 -27.86 3.89 -12.79
C GLY A 258 -29.39 3.76 -12.86
N SER A 259 -30.08 3.98 -11.74
CA SER A 259 -31.55 3.97 -11.60
C SER A 259 -32.09 5.38 -11.66
#